data_AF-A0A7S1A879-F1
#
_entry.id   AF-A0A7S1A879-F1
#
_cell.length_a   1.000
_cell.length_b   1.000
_cell.length_c   1.000
_cell.angle_alpha   90.00
_cell.angle_beta   90.00
_cell.angle_gamma   90.00
#
_symmetry.space_group_name_H-M   'P 1'
#
loop_
_entity.id
_entity.type
_entity.pdbx_description
1 polymer ?
#
loop_
_entity_poly.entity_id
_entity_poly.type
_entity_poly.pdbx_seq_one_letter_code
_entity_poly.pdbx_strand_id
1 'polypeptide(L)'
;GTPSVPDVLDVGGRRRAEWLQAVEQSYDADVLVCNLFAMPPVYHLSERLGIPWLCCSPCLVPYVAPDGFEASFLESFPELVAVLRARDTGSLESGTSGFSWRDVKTWLWP
;
A
#
# COMPACT_ATOMS: atom_id res chain seq x y z
N GLY A 1 17.64 34.97 1.35
CA GLY A 1 16.48 34.34 1.99
C GLY A 1 16.82 32.89 2.22
N THR A 2 16.70 32.40 3.45
CA THR A 2 16.84 30.99 3.76
C THR A 2 15.76 30.21 3.00
N PRO A 3 16.08 29.15 2.24
CA PRO A 3 15.07 28.34 1.60
C PRO A 3 14.16 27.75 2.69
N SER A 4 12.86 28.02 2.61
CA SER A 4 11.87 27.44 3.51
C SER A 4 11.85 25.93 3.29
N VAL A 5 12.28 25.16 4.30
CA VAL A 5 12.15 23.71 4.29
C VAL A 5 10.68 23.38 4.08
N PRO A 6 10.31 22.59 3.06
CA PRO A 6 8.93 22.21 2.82
C PRO A 6 8.35 21.60 4.11
N ASP A 7 7.22 22.11 4.56
CA ASP A 7 6.49 21.49 5.65
C ASP A 7 5.90 20.19 5.09
N VAL A 8 6.56 19.07 5.38
CA VAL A 8 6.17 17.73 4.88
C VAL A 8 4.75 17.35 5.35
N LEU A 9 4.21 18.07 6.35
CA LEU A 9 2.85 17.89 6.83
C LEU A 9 1.80 18.71 6.08
N ASP A 10 2.22 19.57 5.15
CA ASP A 10 1.35 20.44 4.37
C ASP A 10 1.15 19.91 2.95
N VAL A 11 0.08 19.14 2.75
CA VAL A 11 -0.37 18.70 1.42
C VAL A 11 -1.37 19.73 0.89
N GLY A 12 -0.87 20.81 0.28
CA GLY A 12 -1.69 21.80 -0.43
C GLY A 12 -2.52 22.74 0.47
N GLY A 13 -1.93 23.22 1.57
CA GLY A 13 -2.54 24.16 2.51
C GLY A 13 -3.47 23.49 3.54
N ARG A 14 -3.45 22.16 3.64
CA ARG A 14 -4.35 21.38 4.51
C ARG A 14 -3.54 20.42 5.37
N ARG A 15 -3.23 20.85 6.59
CA ARG A 15 -2.79 19.93 7.66
C ARG A 15 -3.97 19.06 8.07
N ARG A 16 -3.87 17.76 7.81
CA ARG A 16 -4.86 16.79 8.25
C ARG A 16 -4.83 16.71 9.79
N ALA A 17 -6.00 16.73 10.44
CA ALA A 17 -6.11 16.78 11.90
C ALA A 17 -5.41 15.56 12.55
N GLU A 18 -5.54 14.40 11.92
CA GLU A 18 -4.88 13.15 12.28
C GLU A 18 -3.35 13.25 12.27
N TRP A 19 -2.74 14.12 11.45
CA TRP A 19 -1.28 14.28 11.40
C TRP A 19 -0.78 15.14 12.56
N LEU A 20 -1.54 16.20 12.89
CA LEU A 20 -1.26 17.01 14.08
C LEU A 20 -1.39 16.17 15.35
N GLN A 21 -2.45 15.37 15.44
CA GLN A 21 -2.66 14.46 16.55
C GLN A 21 -1.53 13.43 16.68
N ALA A 22 -1.07 12.85 15.56
CA ALA A 22 0.05 11.90 15.58
C ALA A 22 1.35 12.55 16.07
N VAL A 23 1.62 13.81 15.69
CA VAL A 23 2.78 14.57 16.18
C VAL A 23 2.66 14.86 17.68
N GLU A 24 1.49 15.30 18.15
CA GLU A 24 1.26 15.53 19.58
C GLU A 24 1.48 14.26 20.40
N GLN A 25 0.98 13.12 19.94
CA GLN A 25 1.19 11.82 20.59
C GLN A 25 2.64 11.34 20.54
N SER A 26 3.47 11.90 19.65
CA SER A 26 4.86 11.50 19.49
C SER A 26 5.82 12.17 20.48
N TYR A 27 5.43 13.26 21.16
CA TYR A 27 6.33 13.98 22.06
C TYR A 27 6.80 13.14 23.26
N ASP A 28 5.92 12.26 23.75
CA ASP A 28 6.20 11.37 24.89
C ASP A 28 6.54 9.94 24.45
N ALA A 29 6.86 9.72 23.17
CA ALA A 29 7.14 8.39 22.63
C ALA A 29 8.61 8.00 22.82
N ASP A 30 8.86 6.75 23.24
CA ASP A 30 10.21 6.18 23.31
C ASP A 30 10.75 5.74 21.93
N VAL A 31 9.85 5.44 20.98
CA VAL A 31 10.19 5.01 19.61
C VAL A 31 9.06 5.38 18.65
N LEU A 32 9.41 5.79 17.42
CA LEU A 32 8.46 5.98 16.32
C LEU A 32 8.45 4.75 15.41
N VAL A 33 7.27 4.24 15.06
CA VAL A 33 7.12 3.10 14.14
C VAL A 33 6.28 3.52 12.95
N CYS A 34 6.76 3.27 11.73
CA CYS A 34 6.07 3.65 10.51
C CYS A 34 6.10 2.55 9.46
N ASN A 35 5.18 2.63 8.49
CA ASN A 35 5.32 1.84 7.26
C ASN A 35 6.35 2.47 6.32
N LEU A 36 6.77 1.73 5.28
CA LEU A 36 7.73 2.23 4.29
C LEU A 36 7.26 3.51 3.58
N PHE A 37 5.96 3.63 3.30
CA PHE A 37 5.40 4.78 2.61
C PHE A 37 5.35 6.06 3.45
N ALA A 38 5.38 5.93 4.78
CA ALA A 38 5.42 7.02 5.74
C ALA A 38 6.85 7.30 6.24
N MET A 39 7.86 6.65 5.67
CA MET A 39 9.25 6.80 6.08
C MET A 39 9.75 8.25 6.00
N PRO A 40 9.54 9.03 4.91
CA PRO A 40 10.08 10.39 4.83
C PRO A 40 9.60 11.35 5.94
N PRO A 41 8.29 11.47 6.24
CA PRO A 41 7.85 12.34 7.33
C PRO A 41 8.30 11.85 8.72
N VAL A 42 8.30 10.54 8.97
CA VAL A 42 8.67 9.98 10.28
C VAL A 42 10.17 10.10 10.55
N TYR A 43 11.00 9.95 9.52
CA TYR A 43 12.44 10.22 9.61
C TYR A 43 12.71 11.64 10.07
N HIS A 44 12.12 12.66 9.42
CA HIS A 44 12.34 14.06 9.82
C HIS A 44 11.73 14.40 11.19
N LEU A 45 10.61 13.77 11.54
CA LEU A 45 10.04 13.91 12.87
C LEU A 45 10.99 13.35 13.94
N SER A 46 11.59 12.18 13.68
CA SER A 46 12.57 11.54 14.55
C SER A 46 13.80 12.43 14.81
N GLU A 47 14.34 13.09 13.76
CA GLU A 47 15.47 14.02 13.88
C GLU A 47 15.12 15.23 14.76
N ARG A 48 13.90 15.75 14.62
CA ARG A 48 13.45 16.93 15.37
C ARG A 48 13.16 16.63 16.84
N LEU A 49 12.60 15.46 17.12
CA LEU A 49 12.23 15.06 18.48
C LEU A 49 13.36 14.34 19.23
N GLY A 50 14.41 13.89 18.54
CA GLY A 50 15.49 13.11 19.14
C GLY A 50 15.06 11.70 19.56
N ILE A 51 14.01 11.16 18.91
CA ILE A 51 13.40 9.87 19.23
C ILE A 51 13.87 8.84 18.20
N PRO A 52 14.31 7.63 18.58
CA PRO A 52 14.65 6.58 17.63
C PRO A 52 13.43 6.14 16.83
N TRP A 53 13.63 5.65 15.60
CA TRP A 53 12.52 5.20 14.76
C TRP A 53 12.81 3.88 14.06
N LEU A 54 11.74 3.16 13.71
CA LEU A 54 11.76 1.88 13.02
C LEU A 54 10.77 1.87 11.86
N CYS A 55 11.25 1.47 10.69
CA CYS A 55 10.42 1.26 9.50
C CYS A 55 9.96 -0.20 9.43
N CYS A 56 8.68 -0.43 9.64
CA CYS A 56 8.01 -1.69 9.33
C CYS A 56 7.61 -1.69 7.86
N SER A 57 8.46 -2.22 6.98
CA SER A 57 8.01 -2.54 5.63
C SER A 57 7.20 -3.84 5.70
N PRO A 58 5.90 -3.87 5.37
CA PRO A 58 5.31 -5.14 4.97
C PRO A 58 6.18 -5.63 3.80
N CYS A 59 6.65 -6.87 3.88
CA CYS A 59 7.44 -7.50 2.82
C CYS A 59 6.79 -7.16 1.48
N LEU A 60 7.57 -6.51 0.61
CA LEU A 60 7.17 -6.01 -0.71
C LEU A 60 6.14 -6.92 -1.35
N VAL A 61 4.94 -6.40 -1.63
CA VAL A 61 4.07 -7.03 -2.64
C VAL A 61 4.91 -7.07 -3.90
N PRO A 62 5.22 -8.24 -4.48
CA PRO A 62 6.06 -8.27 -5.66
C PRO A 62 5.33 -7.51 -6.78
N TYR A 63 6.00 -6.68 -7.58
CA TYR A 63 5.38 -6.04 -8.75
C TYR A 63 5.08 -7.04 -9.89
N VAL A 64 5.31 -8.32 -9.63
CA VAL A 64 5.15 -9.44 -10.55
C VAL A 64 4.56 -10.62 -9.79
N ALA A 65 3.75 -11.41 -10.46
CA ALA A 65 3.23 -12.65 -9.89
C ALA A 65 4.40 -13.59 -9.54
N PRO A 66 4.43 -14.20 -8.34
CA PRO A 66 5.42 -15.20 -7.99
C PRO A 66 5.40 -16.38 -8.98
N ASP A 67 6.58 -16.91 -9.27
CA ASP A 67 6.70 -18.14 -10.07
C ASP A 67 5.89 -19.26 -9.40
N GLY A 68 5.00 -19.88 -10.19
CA GLY A 68 4.14 -20.96 -9.72
C GLY A 68 2.83 -20.52 -9.05
N PHE A 69 2.59 -19.21 -8.79
CA PHE A 69 1.30 -18.78 -8.23
C PHE A 69 0.13 -19.26 -9.09
N GLU A 70 0.19 -19.03 -10.41
CA GLU A 70 -0.89 -19.40 -11.32
C GLU A 70 -1.09 -20.93 -11.34
N ALA A 71 -0.01 -21.71 -11.27
CA ALA A 71 -0.09 -23.17 -11.20
C ALA A 71 -0.76 -23.65 -9.91
N SER A 72 -0.34 -23.13 -8.75
CA SER A 72 -0.94 -23.48 -7.45
C SER A 72 -2.39 -23.02 -7.33
N PHE A 73 -2.72 -21.87 -7.92
CA PHE A 73 -4.09 -21.34 -7.93
C PHE A 73 -5.01 -22.17 -8.83
N LEU A 74 -4.51 -22.61 -9.99
CA LEU A 74 -5.20 -23.54 -10.89
C LEU A 74 -5.47 -24.89 -10.22
N GLU A 75 -4.49 -25.42 -9.49
CA GLU A 75 -4.63 -26.68 -8.76
C GLU A 75 -5.68 -26.56 -7.65
N SER A 76 -5.67 -25.46 -6.90
CA SER A 76 -6.54 -25.28 -5.74
C SER A 76 -7.97 -24.89 -6.12
N PHE A 77 -8.17 -24.16 -7.21
CA PHE A 77 -9.46 -23.56 -7.58
C PHE A 77 -9.80 -23.68 -9.08
N PRO A 78 -9.82 -24.90 -9.66
CA PRO A 78 -9.93 -25.09 -11.12
C PRO A 78 -11.22 -24.51 -11.72
N GLU A 79 -12.37 -24.67 -11.04
CA GLU A 79 -13.67 -24.17 -11.52
C GLU A 79 -13.74 -22.63 -11.51
N LEU A 80 -13.19 -22.00 -10.47
CA LEU A 80 -13.12 -20.54 -10.37
C LEU A 80 -12.24 -19.96 -11.48
N VAL A 81 -11.08 -20.57 -11.76
CA VAL A 81 -10.20 -20.10 -12.83
C VAL A 81 -10.86 -20.24 -14.20
N ALA A 82 -11.63 -21.30 -14.44
CA ALA A 82 -12.38 -21.47 -15.68
C ALA A 82 -13.38 -20.31 -15.88
N VAL A 83 -14.11 -19.92 -14.84
CA VAL A 83 -15.05 -18.78 -14.89
C VAL A 83 -14.32 -17.45 -15.11
N LEU A 84 -13.22 -17.21 -14.38
CA LEU A 84 -12.44 -15.97 -14.49
C LEU A 84 -11.80 -15.81 -15.89
N ARG A 85 -11.33 -16.90 -16.49
CA ARG A 85 -10.75 -16.91 -17.85
C ARG A 85 -11.81 -16.80 -18.95
N ALA A 86 -12.97 -17.44 -18.80
CA ALA A 86 -14.08 -17.29 -19.75
C ALA A 86 -14.59 -15.84 -19.81
N ARG A 87 -14.46 -15.09 -18.71
CA ARG A 87 -14.74 -13.65 -18.65
C ARG A 87 -13.67 -12.79 -19.32
N ASP A 88 -12.38 -13.16 -19.23
CA ASP A 88 -11.30 -12.49 -19.99
C ASP A 88 -11.57 -12.49 -21.50
N THR A 89 -12.20 -13.55 -22.02
CA THR A 89 -12.50 -13.74 -23.45
C THR A 89 -13.89 -13.23 -23.86
N GLY A 90 -14.65 -12.61 -22.95
CA GLY A 90 -16.01 -12.11 -23.23
C GLY A 90 -17.05 -13.22 -23.52
N SER A 91 -16.77 -14.46 -23.10
CA SER A 91 -17.61 -15.64 -23.41
C SER A 91 -18.75 -15.86 -22.40
N LEU A 92 -18.79 -15.10 -21.30
CA LEU A 92 -19.89 -15.10 -20.34
C LEU A 92 -20.77 -13.87 -20.55
N GLU A 93 -22.08 -14.10 -20.68
CA GLU A 93 -23.08 -13.04 -20.87
C GLU A 93 -23.00 -11.97 -19.77
N SER A 94 -23.02 -10.70 -20.18
CA SER A 94 -22.81 -9.48 -19.37
C SER A 94 -23.88 -9.18 -18.30
N GLY A 95 -24.57 -10.20 -17.78
CA GLY A 95 -25.65 -10.05 -16.79
C GLY A 95 -25.19 -10.06 -15.33
N THR A 96 -23.97 -10.52 -15.03
CA THR A 96 -23.41 -10.47 -13.66
C THR A 96 -22.15 -9.63 -13.63
N SER A 97 -22.19 -8.53 -12.87
CA SER A 97 -21.00 -7.73 -12.56
C SER A 97 -19.96 -8.64 -11.90
N GLY A 98 -18.91 -8.98 -12.61
CA GLY A 98 -17.94 -9.95 -12.16
C GLY A 98 -16.56 -9.62 -12.70
N PHE A 99 -15.55 -10.09 -11.98
CA PHE A 99 -14.16 -9.82 -12.28
C PHE A 99 -13.56 -10.93 -13.14
N SER A 100 -12.50 -10.58 -13.84
CA SER A 100 -11.75 -11.41 -14.77
C SER A 100 -10.41 -11.86 -14.17
N TRP A 101 -9.72 -12.81 -14.81
CA TRP A 101 -8.38 -13.21 -14.37
C TRP A 101 -7.38 -12.06 -14.49
N ARG A 102 -7.55 -11.18 -15.49
CA ARG A 102 -6.77 -9.94 -15.59
C ARG A 102 -6.94 -9.04 -14.36
N ASP A 103 -8.17 -8.85 -13.89
CA ASP A 103 -8.45 -8.01 -12.71
C ASP A 103 -7.77 -8.56 -11.46
N VAL A 104 -7.84 -9.88 -11.25
CA VAL A 104 -7.17 -10.56 -10.13
C VAL A 104 -5.66 -10.31 -10.17
N LYS A 105 -5.03 -10.42 -11.35
CA LYS A 105 -3.59 -10.16 -11.48
C LYS A 105 -3.26 -8.69 -11.22
N THR A 106 -4.04 -7.75 -11.75
CA THR A 106 -3.84 -6.32 -11.52
C THR A 106 -4.03 -5.92 -10.06
N TRP A 107 -4.91 -6.59 -9.31
CA TRP A 107 -5.10 -6.29 -7.89
C TRP A 107 -3.99 -6.85 -7.01
N LEU A 108 -3.52 -8.06 -7.31
CA LEU A 108 -2.49 -8.73 -6.53
C LEU A 108 -1.09 -8.22 -6.87
N TRP A 109 -0.88 -7.79 -8.12
CA TRP A 109 0.38 -7.29 -8.67
C TRP A 109 0.12 -6.09 -9.60
N PRO A 110 -0.12 -4.90 -9.02
CA PRO A 110 -0.44 -3.66 -9.76
C PRO A 110 0.75 -3.08 -10.54
#